data_AF-A0A219AHT7-F1
#
_entry.id   AF-A0A219AHT7-F1
#
_cell.length_a   1.000
_cell.length_b   1.000
_cell.length_c   1.000
_cell.angle_alpha   90.00
_cell.angle_beta   90.00
_cell.angle_gamma   90.00
#
_symmetry.space_group_name_H-M   'P 1'
#
loop_
_entity.id
_entity.type
_entity.pdbx_description
1 polymer ?
#
loop_
_entity_poly.entity_id
_entity_poly.type
_entity_poly.pdbx_seq_one_letter_code
_entity_poly.pdbx_strand_id
1 'polypeptide(L)'
;MSPNGCQPEYVSNSRIYAEGKISPNMANIPVKLYAEDILISETHTDASGNFKLGGPGTTKEKALFLNRKIISFSSSDPECRLDYDSLSIILPAKNTAFKFPQIQLEP
;
A
#
# COMPACT_ATOMS: atom_id res chain seq x y z
N MET A 1 12.65 37.39 29.94
CA MET A 1 13.60 36.30 29.64
C MET A 1 12.81 35.08 29.20
N SER A 2 12.86 34.76 27.92
CA SER A 2 12.61 33.42 27.37
C SER A 2 13.61 33.23 26.23
N PRO A 3 13.99 31.98 25.93
CA PRO A 3 13.24 31.32 24.87
C PRO A 3 12.87 29.87 25.22
N ASN A 4 11.61 29.54 24.90
CA ASN A 4 11.20 28.34 24.17
C ASN A 4 11.82 27.02 24.63
N GLY A 5 11.13 26.35 25.55
CA GLY A 5 11.24 24.91 25.67
C GLY A 5 10.79 24.28 24.35
N CYS A 6 11.72 23.81 23.54
CA CYS A 6 11.42 22.81 22.52
C CYS A 6 11.05 21.51 23.23
N GLN A 7 9.78 21.36 23.60
CA GLN A 7 9.24 20.03 23.77
C GLN A 7 9.32 19.37 22.39
N PRO A 8 9.90 18.17 22.23
CA PRO A 8 9.77 17.45 20.99
C PRO A 8 8.26 17.22 20.81
N GLU A 9 7.65 17.95 19.88
CA GLU A 9 6.33 17.61 19.40
C GLU A 9 6.43 16.14 18.99
N TYR A 10 5.72 15.27 19.71
CA TYR A 10 5.61 13.88 19.32
C TYR A 10 4.80 13.86 18.03
N VAL A 11 5.49 14.07 16.91
CA VAL A 11 4.92 13.89 15.59
C VAL A 11 4.71 12.39 15.49
N SER A 12 3.45 11.97 15.61
CA SER A 12 3.06 10.60 15.35
C SER A 12 3.47 10.29 13.91
N ASN A 13 4.66 9.70 13.74
CA ASN A 13 5.23 9.28 12.47
C ASN A 13 4.51 8.01 11.98
N SER A 14 3.17 8.00 12.06
CA SER A 14 2.38 6.95 11.46
C SER A 14 2.73 6.92 9.98
N ARG A 15 3.20 5.77 9.51
CA ARG A 15 3.56 5.52 8.12
C ARG A 15 2.79 4.31 7.67
N ILE A 16 2.27 4.35 6.46
CA ILE A 16 1.75 3.16 5.80
C ILE A 16 2.89 2.54 5.01
N TYR A 17 2.93 1.22 5.00
CA TYR A 17 3.87 0.40 4.26
C TYR A 17 3.11 -0.77 3.62
N ALA A 18 3.36 -1.00 2.34
CA ALA A 18 2.90 -2.16 1.62
C ALA A 18 4.07 -2.80 0.87
N GLU A 19 4.21 -4.11 0.97
CA GLU A 19 5.13 -4.89 0.13
C GLU A 19 4.42 -6.09 -0.46
N GLY A 20 4.87 -6.55 -1.62
CA GLY A 20 4.31 -7.74 -2.21
C GLY A 20 5.00 -8.21 -3.47
N LYS A 21 4.48 -9.30 -4.01
CA LYS A 21 4.99 -9.94 -5.23
C LYS A 21 3.88 -10.26 -6.22
N ILE A 22 4.05 -9.81 -7.45
CA ILE A 22 3.15 -10.08 -8.58
C ILE A 22 3.47 -11.43 -9.22
N SER A 23 2.43 -12.19 -9.57
CA SER A 23 2.49 -13.47 -10.28
C SER A 23 1.59 -13.46 -11.53
N PRO A 24 2.08 -13.93 -12.70
CA PRO A 24 3.48 -14.29 -12.98
C PRO A 24 4.41 -13.08 -12.80
N ASN A 25 5.73 -13.31 -12.68
CA ASN A 25 6.68 -12.22 -12.46
C ASN A 25 6.57 -11.21 -13.61
N MET A 26 6.17 -9.98 -13.29
CA MET A 26 6.02 -8.91 -14.26
C MET A 26 6.79 -7.70 -13.74
N ALA A 27 7.76 -7.24 -14.54
CA ALA A 27 8.55 -6.05 -14.24
C ALA A 27 7.80 -4.77 -14.65
N ASN A 28 8.14 -3.67 -14.01
CA ASN A 28 7.66 -2.34 -14.38
C ASN A 28 6.13 -2.18 -14.36
N ILE A 29 5.44 -2.95 -13.50
CA ILE A 29 4.01 -2.76 -13.24
C ILE A 29 3.86 -1.60 -12.26
N PRO A 30 3.07 -0.56 -12.59
CA PRO A 30 2.84 0.54 -11.67
C PRO A 30 1.99 0.08 -10.48
N VAL A 31 2.45 0.38 -9.27
CA VAL A 31 1.75 0.09 -8.02
C VAL A 31 1.53 1.41 -7.29
N LYS A 32 0.28 1.75 -7.02
CA LYS A 32 -0.10 3.01 -6.38
C LYS A 32 -0.85 2.76 -5.09
N LEU A 33 -0.58 3.58 -4.09
CA LEU A 33 -1.29 3.56 -2.83
C LEU A 33 -2.13 4.84 -2.73
N TYR A 34 -3.43 4.68 -2.61
CA TYR A 34 -4.39 5.78 -2.44
C TYR A 34 -5.00 5.74 -1.04
N ALA A 35 -5.39 6.91 -0.54
CA ALA A 35 -6.36 7.04 0.54
C ALA A 35 -7.46 7.97 0.05
N GLU A 36 -8.69 7.45 -0.08
CA GLU A 36 -9.76 8.15 -0.83
C GLU A 36 -9.23 8.50 -2.24
N ASP A 37 -9.29 9.77 -2.65
CA ASP A 37 -8.78 10.23 -3.95
C ASP A 37 -7.33 10.75 -3.92
N ILE A 38 -6.64 10.63 -2.78
CA ILE A 38 -5.29 11.17 -2.58
C ILE A 38 -4.25 10.09 -2.83
N LEU A 39 -3.35 10.34 -3.78
CA LEU A 39 -2.17 9.50 -4.00
C LEU A 39 -1.18 9.68 -2.84
N ILE A 40 -0.94 8.61 -2.10
CA ILE A 40 0.00 8.56 -0.97
C ILE A 40 1.41 8.26 -1.44
N SER A 41 1.56 7.27 -2.33
CA SER A 41 2.85 6.80 -2.81
C SER A 41 2.66 5.98 -4.09
N GLU A 42 3.69 5.94 -4.93
CA GLU A 42 3.73 5.08 -6.11
C GLU A 42 5.11 4.44 -6.28
N THR A 43 5.12 3.27 -6.90
CA THR A 43 6.35 2.52 -7.23
C THR A 43 6.11 1.67 -8.47
N HIS A 44 7.16 0.97 -8.91
CA HIS A 44 7.08 -0.03 -9.97
C HIS A 44 7.63 -1.36 -9.45
N THR A 45 7.13 -2.48 -9.98
CA THR A 45 7.72 -3.78 -9.68
C THR A 45 9.12 -3.92 -10.26
N ASP A 46 9.99 -4.62 -9.52
CA ASP A 46 11.30 -5.06 -9.99
C ASP A 46 11.19 -6.20 -11.02
N ALA A 47 12.33 -6.64 -11.56
CA ALA A 47 12.42 -7.74 -12.53
C ALA A 47 11.85 -9.08 -12.01
N SER A 48 11.73 -9.24 -10.70
CA SER A 48 11.16 -10.42 -10.03
C SER A 48 9.69 -10.24 -9.65
N GLY A 49 9.07 -9.12 -10.04
CA GLY A 49 7.68 -8.80 -9.72
C GLY A 49 7.46 -8.28 -8.30
N ASN A 50 8.52 -7.97 -7.53
CA ASN A 50 8.36 -7.45 -6.18
C ASN A 50 8.15 -5.94 -6.20
N PHE A 51 7.35 -5.45 -5.26
CA PHE A 51 7.18 -4.02 -5.00
C PHE A 51 7.25 -3.75 -3.50
N LYS A 52 7.67 -2.53 -3.18
CA LYS A 52 7.64 -1.96 -1.84
C LYS A 52 7.30 -0.48 -1.96
N LEU A 53 6.34 -0.02 -1.19
CA LEU A 53 5.97 1.39 -1.13
C LEU A 53 5.52 1.74 0.28
N GLY A 54 5.74 2.99 0.64
CA GLY A 54 5.27 3.54 1.90
C GLY A 54 5.09 5.04 1.79
N GLY A 55 4.36 5.59 2.74
CA GLY A 55 4.01 7.00 2.75
C GLY A 55 3.42 7.46 4.08
N PRO A 56 2.93 8.71 4.15
CA PRO A 56 2.29 9.24 5.34
C PRO A 56 1.13 8.35 5.79
N GLY A 57 1.01 8.15 7.10
CA GLY A 57 -0.08 7.38 7.70
C GLY A 57 -1.42 8.09 7.54
N THR A 58 -2.49 7.30 7.49
CA THR A 58 -3.87 7.80 7.48
C THR A 58 -4.77 6.87 8.29
N THR A 59 -5.82 7.44 8.87
CA THR A 59 -6.90 6.74 9.59
C THR A 59 -8.02 6.28 8.65
N LYS A 60 -7.90 6.55 7.34
CA LYS A 60 -8.85 6.12 6.32
C LYS A 60 -8.52 4.71 5.81
N GLU A 61 -9.47 4.07 5.14
CA GLU A 61 -9.16 2.93 4.27
C GLU A 61 -8.22 3.39 3.15
N LYS A 62 -7.43 2.46 2.63
CA LYS A 62 -6.48 2.73 1.55
C LYS A 62 -6.73 1.76 0.41
N ALA A 63 -6.34 2.12 -0.80
CA ALA A 63 -6.44 1.24 -1.97
C ALA A 63 -5.05 1.03 -2.57
N LEU A 64 -4.64 -0.24 -2.67
CA LEU A 64 -3.45 -0.66 -3.42
C LEU A 64 -3.88 -0.93 -4.87
N PHE A 65 -3.62 0.02 -5.75
CA PHE A 65 -4.05 0.01 -7.15
C PHE A 65 -2.93 -0.50 -8.06
N LEU A 66 -3.27 -1.47 -8.92
CA LEU A 66 -2.34 -2.16 -9.83
C LEU A 66 -2.64 -1.88 -11.31
N ASN A 67 -3.74 -1.18 -11.61
CA ASN A 67 -4.24 -0.91 -12.97
C ASN A 67 -4.32 -2.15 -13.88
N ARG A 68 -4.47 -3.32 -13.28
CA ARG A 68 -4.59 -4.62 -13.94
C ARG A 68 -5.54 -5.47 -13.10
N LYS A 69 -6.29 -6.33 -13.77
CA LYS A 69 -7.26 -7.19 -13.09
C LYS A 69 -6.55 -8.18 -12.19
N ILE A 70 -6.92 -8.16 -10.91
CA ILE A 70 -6.42 -9.04 -9.87
C ILE A 70 -7.34 -10.25 -9.82
N ILE A 71 -6.79 -11.43 -10.06
CA ILE A 71 -7.51 -12.71 -10.00
C ILE A 71 -7.63 -13.16 -8.55
N SER A 72 -6.53 -13.08 -7.80
CA SER A 72 -6.45 -13.48 -6.40
C SER A 72 -5.27 -12.82 -5.70
N PHE A 73 -5.30 -12.78 -4.37
CA PHE A 73 -4.15 -12.36 -3.57
C PHE A 73 -4.13 -13.09 -2.23
N SER A 74 -2.95 -13.09 -1.60
CA SER A 74 -2.76 -13.44 -0.19
C SER A 74 -2.27 -12.21 0.55
N SER A 75 -2.68 -12.03 1.80
CA SER A 75 -2.33 -10.88 2.63
C SER A 75 -1.94 -11.32 4.04
N SER A 76 -1.04 -10.56 4.68
CA SER A 76 -0.78 -10.67 6.13
C SER A 76 -1.97 -10.24 6.98
N ASP A 77 -2.91 -9.48 6.41
CA ASP A 77 -4.11 -8.99 7.08
C ASP A 77 -5.38 -9.58 6.42
N PRO A 78 -6.17 -10.38 7.15
CA PRO A 78 -7.36 -11.04 6.63
C PRO A 78 -8.51 -10.08 6.28
N GLU A 79 -8.47 -8.83 6.72
CA GLU A 79 -9.47 -7.82 6.35
C GLU A 79 -9.17 -7.12 5.02
N CYS A 80 -8.02 -7.40 4.41
CA CYS A 80 -7.77 -6.97 3.03
C CYS A 80 -8.80 -7.63 2.10
N ARG A 81 -9.44 -6.82 1.25
CA ARG A 81 -10.45 -7.31 0.32
C ARG A 81 -10.22 -6.77 -1.08
N LEU A 82 -10.67 -7.52 -2.08
CA LEU A 82 -10.67 -7.04 -3.45
C LEU A 82 -11.71 -5.94 -3.61
N ASP A 83 -11.38 -4.89 -4.35
CA ASP A 83 -12.37 -3.88 -4.74
C ASP A 83 -13.31 -4.41 -5.83
N TYR A 84 -14.45 -3.75 -6.02
CA TYR A 84 -15.50 -4.21 -6.93
C TYR A 84 -15.02 -4.37 -8.39
N ASP A 85 -14.20 -3.44 -8.88
CA ASP A 85 -13.62 -3.49 -10.23
C ASP A 85 -12.44 -4.46 -10.36
N SER A 86 -11.98 -5.05 -9.26
CA SER A 86 -10.84 -5.97 -9.21
C SER A 86 -9.50 -5.36 -9.66
N LEU A 87 -9.37 -4.04 -9.75
CA LEU A 87 -8.13 -3.33 -10.09
C LEU A 87 -7.33 -2.90 -8.86
N SER A 88 -7.95 -2.97 -7.68
CA SER A 88 -7.34 -2.59 -6.42
C SER A 88 -7.65 -3.55 -5.27
N ILE A 89 -6.76 -3.56 -4.27
CA ILE A 89 -6.96 -4.23 -2.98
C ILE A 89 -7.22 -3.16 -1.93
N ILE A 90 -8.36 -3.26 -1.24
CA ILE A 90 -8.72 -2.38 -0.13
C ILE A 90 -7.98 -2.83 1.13
N LEU A 91 -7.29 -1.88 1.74
CA LEU A 91 -6.50 -2.01 2.96
C LEU A 91 -7.27 -1.36 4.13
N PRO A 92 -7.52 -2.08 5.23
CA PRO A 92 -8.26 -1.54 6.37
C PRO A 92 -7.54 -0.37 7.05
N ALA A 93 -8.32 0.53 7.65
CA ALA A 93 -7.82 1.71 8.34
C ALA A 93 -6.89 1.39 9.52
N LYS A 94 -7.17 0.29 10.25
CA LYS A 94 -6.55 -0.04 11.54
C LYS A 94 -5.07 -0.44 11.45
N ASN A 95 -4.62 -0.88 10.28
CA ASN A 95 -3.28 -1.38 10.07
C ASN A 95 -2.45 -0.43 9.19
N THR A 96 -1.14 -0.46 9.45
CA THR A 96 -0.14 0.41 8.82
C THR A 96 0.87 -0.37 8.00
N ALA A 97 0.95 -1.70 8.16
CA ALA A 97 1.87 -2.54 7.41
C ALA A 97 1.12 -3.72 6.78
N PHE A 98 1.27 -3.87 5.47
CA PHE A 98 0.61 -4.89 4.68
C PHE A 98 1.62 -5.66 3.86
N LYS A 99 1.57 -6.99 3.91
CA LYS A 99 2.41 -7.87 3.09
C LYS A 99 1.52 -8.71 2.21
N PHE A 100 1.85 -8.76 0.92
CA PHE A 100 1.19 -9.58 -0.07
C PHE A 100 2.16 -10.63 -0.61
N PRO A 101 2.29 -11.81 0.02
CA PRO A 101 3.21 -12.86 -0.43
C PRO A 101 3.02 -13.20 -1.90
N GLN A 102 1.79 -13.10 -2.39
CA GLN A 102 1.43 -13.33 -3.78
C GLN A 102 0.18 -12.52 -4.17
N ILE A 103 0.27 -11.81 -5.29
CA ILE A 103 -0.85 -11.19 -6.00
C ILE A 103 -0.87 -11.76 -7.43
N GLN A 104 -1.94 -12.43 -7.81
CA GLN A 104 -2.10 -13.00 -9.14
C GLN A 104 -2.85 -12.02 -10.04
N LEU A 105 -2.23 -11.62 -11.14
CA LEU A 105 -2.84 -10.76 -12.14
C LEU A 105 -3.32 -11.55 -13.35
N GLU A 106 -4.30 -11.00 -14.06
CA GLU A 106 -4.70 -11.47 -15.38
C GLU A 106 -3.55 -11.25 -16.39
N PRO A 107 -3.21 -12.26 -17.22
CA PRO A 107 -2.09 -12.23 -18.17
C PRO A 107 -2.02 -10.98 -19.04
#